data_AF-A0A2K8XEA6-F1
#
_entry.id   AF-A0A2K8XEA6-F1
#
_cell.length_a   1.000
_cell.length_b   1.000
_cell.length_c   1.000
_cell.angle_alpha   90.00
_cell.angle_beta   90.00
_cell.angle_gamma   90.00
#
_symmetry.space_group_name_H-M   'P 1'
#
loop_
_entity.id
_entity.type
_entity.pdbx_description
1 polymer ?
#
loop_
_entity_poly.entity_id
_entity_poly.type
_entity_poly.pdbx_seq_one_letter_code
_entity_poly.pdbx_strand_id
1 'polypeptide(L)'
;MIKLLNNPKNNIIAIIIIEIITLSISFTANYSGSGIASIILKWVPALIGITTLLLYFVSRLFIKKYNWVISLIGIVLMFIAAYNLYITDYSQTL
;
A
#
# COMPACT_ATOMS: atom_id res chain seq x y z
N MET A 1 6.10 15.98 17.75
CA MET A 1 6.40 15.15 16.56
C MET A 1 6.45 13.65 16.87
N ILE A 2 7.37 13.16 17.72
CA ILE A 2 7.51 11.71 18.02
C ILE A 2 6.25 11.10 18.69
N LYS A 3 5.50 11.88 19.49
CA LYS A 3 4.23 11.42 20.10
C LYS A 3 3.14 11.08 19.06
N LEU A 4 3.09 11.78 17.92
CA LEU A 4 2.12 11.50 16.86
C LEU A 4 2.45 10.20 16.12
N LEU A 5 3.74 9.98 15.84
CA LEU A 5 4.23 8.77 15.17
C LEU A 5 4.17 7.53 16.07
N ASN A 6 4.35 7.67 17.38
CA ASN A 6 4.19 6.54 18.31
C ASN A 6 2.73 6.23 18.66
N ASN A 7 1.76 7.00 18.17
CA ASN A 7 0.35 6.68 18.39
C ASN A 7 -0.11 5.59 17.41
N PRO A 8 -0.54 4.42 17.88
CA PRO A 8 -0.92 3.31 17.02
C PRO A 8 -2.13 3.63 16.13
N LYS A 9 -3.09 4.43 16.64
CA LYS A 9 -4.27 4.82 15.87
C LYS A 9 -3.87 5.64 14.65
N ASN A 10 -2.91 6.55 14.81
CA ASN A 10 -2.45 7.40 13.72
C ASN A 10 -1.74 6.60 12.62
N ASN A 11 -0.92 5.61 12.98
CA ASN A 11 -0.25 4.74 11.99
C ASN A 11 -1.26 3.91 11.20
N ILE A 12 -2.25 3.33 11.88
CA ILE A 12 -3.29 2.54 11.23
C ILE A 12 -4.12 3.42 10.29
N ILE A 13 -4.56 4.59 10.75
CA ILE A 13 -5.31 5.55 9.92
C ILE A 13 -4.48 5.99 8.71
N ALA A 14 -3.20 6.28 8.89
CA ALA A 14 -2.31 6.67 7.79
C ALA A 14 -2.20 5.56 6.73
N ILE A 15 -2.01 4.30 7.15
CA ILE A 15 -1.96 3.16 6.21
C ILE A 15 -3.27 3.07 5.43
N ILE A 16 -4.43 3.11 6.10
CA ILE A 16 -5.75 2.99 5.45
C ILE A 16 -6.00 4.13 4.45
N ILE A 17 -5.67 5.38 4.82
CA ILE A 17 -5.84 6.53 3.91
C ILE A 17 -4.97 6.36 2.67
N ILE A 18 -3.70 5.99 2.84
CA ILE A 18 -2.79 5.76 1.72
C ILE A 18 -3.25 4.58 0.86
N GLU A 19 -3.75 3.52 1.48
CA GLU A 19 -4.31 2.37 0.77
C GLU A 19 -5.47 2.80 -0.15
N ILE A 20 -6.41 3.61 0.34
CA ILE A 20 -7.51 4.14 -0.47
C ILE A 20 -7.00 5.00 -1.63
N ILE A 21 -6.03 5.88 -1.39
CA ILE A 21 -5.45 6.75 -2.42
C ILE A 21 -4.75 5.93 -3.50
N THR A 22 -3.87 5.00 -3.10
CA THR A 22 -3.08 4.18 -4.03
C THR A 22 -3.93 3.17 -4.79
N LEU A 23 -4.98 2.65 -4.15
CA LEU A 23 -6.01 1.85 -4.83
C LEU A 23 -6.75 2.69 -5.87
N SER A 24 -7.14 3.92 -5.54
CA SER A 24 -7.82 4.81 -6.48
C SER A 24 -6.95 5.09 -7.71
N ILE A 25 -5.65 5.33 -7.53
CA ILE A 25 -4.67 5.48 -8.63
C ILE A 25 -4.59 4.19 -9.46
N SER A 26 -4.49 3.04 -8.80
CA SER A 26 -4.40 1.74 -9.47
C SER A 26 -5.64 1.46 -10.33
N PHE A 27 -6.84 1.86 -9.91
CA PHE A 27 -8.08 1.68 -10.65
C PHE A 27 -8.24 2.64 -11.84
N THR A 28 -7.51 3.76 -11.90
CA THR A 28 -7.52 4.68 -13.05
C THR A 28 -6.53 4.31 -14.14
N ALA A 29 -5.63 3.35 -13.89
CA ALA A 29 -4.68 2.88 -14.90
C ALA A 29 -5.39 2.13 -16.06
N ASN A 30 -4.79 2.18 -17.25
CA ASN A 30 -5.34 1.54 -18.45
C ASN A 30 -4.84 0.10 -18.59
N TYR A 31 -5.73 -0.86 -18.34
CA TYR A 31 -5.43 -2.30 -18.36
C TYR A 31 -5.85 -3.02 -19.65
N SER A 32 -6.03 -2.30 -20.74
CA SER A 32 -6.70 -2.77 -21.98
C SER A 32 -6.25 -4.12 -22.57
N GLY A 33 -5.04 -4.63 -22.27
CA GLY A 33 -4.58 -5.96 -22.72
C GLY A 33 -4.55 -7.06 -21.65
N SER A 34 -4.91 -6.80 -20.39
CA SER A 34 -4.53 -7.69 -19.27
C SER A 34 -5.63 -8.63 -18.74
N GLY A 35 -6.81 -8.71 -19.37
CA GLY A 35 -7.85 -9.70 -19.04
C GLY A 35 -8.15 -9.85 -17.54
N ILE A 36 -8.11 -11.09 -17.02
CA ILE A 36 -8.30 -11.39 -15.58
C ILE A 36 -7.15 -10.82 -14.72
N ALA A 37 -5.93 -10.74 -15.26
CA ALA A 37 -4.78 -10.20 -14.54
C ALA A 37 -4.99 -8.72 -14.17
N SER A 38 -5.79 -7.96 -14.95
CA SER A 38 -6.19 -6.60 -14.61
C SER A 38 -6.86 -6.49 -13.23
N ILE A 39 -7.64 -7.49 -12.84
CA ILE A 39 -8.32 -7.51 -11.55
C ILE A 39 -7.26 -7.66 -10.46
N ILE A 40 -6.39 -8.66 -10.58
CA ILE A 40 -5.35 -8.94 -9.57
C ILE A 40 -4.43 -7.73 -9.39
N LEU A 41 -3.96 -7.14 -10.50
CA LEU A 41 -3.07 -5.98 -10.50
C LEU A 41 -3.70 -4.77 -9.82
N LYS A 42 -4.99 -4.51 -10.07
CA LYS A 42 -5.72 -3.41 -9.43
C LYS A 42 -5.69 -3.50 -7.91
N TRP A 43 -5.76 -4.70 -7.35
CA TRP A 43 -5.78 -4.94 -5.91
C TRP A 43 -4.39 -5.01 -5.24
N VAL A 44 -3.29 -4.94 -6.00
CA VAL A 44 -1.92 -5.03 -5.44
C VAL A 44 -1.67 -3.99 -4.33
N PRO A 45 -2.03 -2.70 -4.46
CA PRO A 45 -1.84 -1.75 -3.36
C PRO A 45 -2.58 -2.14 -2.08
N ALA A 46 -3.79 -2.70 -2.17
CA ALA A 46 -4.54 -3.18 -1.02
C ALA A 46 -3.88 -4.40 -0.36
N LEU A 47 -3.36 -5.35 -1.16
CA LEU A 47 -2.61 -6.48 -0.62
C LEU A 47 -1.36 -6.03 0.15
N ILE A 48 -0.66 -5.01 -0.36
CA ILE A 48 0.48 -4.39 0.35
C ILE A 48 0.00 -3.68 1.63
N GLY A 49 -1.11 -2.95 1.58
CA GLY A 49 -1.71 -2.27 2.74
C GLY A 49 -2.07 -3.23 3.87
N ILE A 50 -2.81 -4.30 3.55
CA ILE A 50 -3.18 -5.37 4.50
C ILE A 50 -1.94 -6.04 5.08
N THR A 51 -0.97 -6.38 4.24
CA THR A 51 0.29 -7.02 4.70
C THR A 51 1.07 -6.08 5.61
N THR A 52 1.11 -4.77 5.29
CA THR A 52 1.74 -3.75 6.13
C THR A 52 1.06 -3.64 7.49
N LEU A 53 -0.27 -3.65 7.54
CA LEU A 53 -1.03 -3.64 8.79
C LEU A 53 -0.71 -4.86 9.64
N LEU A 54 -0.70 -6.06 9.04
CA LEU A 54 -0.35 -7.29 9.75
C LEU A 54 1.07 -7.22 10.33
N LEU A 55 2.06 -6.81 9.52
CA LEU A 55 3.44 -6.64 9.96
C LEU A 55 3.57 -5.58 11.06
N TYR A 56 2.80 -4.48 10.97
CA TYR A 56 2.77 -3.45 11.99
C TYR A 56 2.23 -3.99 13.32
N PHE A 57 1.14 -4.78 13.30
CA PHE A 57 0.60 -5.41 14.51
C PHE A 57 1.58 -6.42 15.11
N VAL A 58 2.17 -7.29 14.30
CA VAL A 58 3.16 -8.28 14.76
C VAL A 58 4.38 -7.57 15.34
N SER A 59 4.94 -6.58 14.64
CA SER A 59 6.07 -5.80 15.16
C SER A 59 5.75 -5.12 16.47
N ARG A 60 4.53 -4.60 16.64
CA ARG A 60 4.12 -3.95 17.90
C ARG A 60 4.10 -4.92 19.09
N LEU A 61 3.90 -6.22 18.87
CA LEU A 61 3.99 -7.24 19.92
C LEU A 61 5.42 -7.37 20.46
N PHE A 62 6.42 -7.31 19.59
CA PHE A 62 7.83 -7.50 19.95
C PHE A 62 8.57 -6.18 20.24
N ILE A 63 8.23 -5.11 19.52
CA ILE A 63 8.95 -3.83 19.47
C ILE A 63 7.96 -2.67 19.65
N LYS A 64 7.94 -2.11 20.87
CA LYS A 64 7.05 -0.97 21.20
C LYS A 64 7.62 0.38 20.77
N LYS A 65 8.94 0.49 20.56
CA LYS A 65 9.65 1.72 20.19
C LYS A 65 10.04 1.64 18.70
N TYR A 66 9.69 2.66 17.91
CA TYR A 66 9.96 2.73 16.46
C TYR A 66 9.15 1.81 15.52
N ASN A 67 8.08 1.15 16.00
CA ASN A 67 7.20 0.36 15.10
C ASN A 67 6.56 1.17 13.96
N TRP A 68 6.46 2.49 14.11
CA TRP A 68 5.99 3.41 13.06
C TRP A 68 6.86 3.38 11.79
N VAL A 69 8.09 2.86 11.84
CA VAL A 69 8.91 2.70 10.63
C VAL A 69 8.25 1.74 9.64
N ILE A 70 7.50 0.74 10.12
CA ILE A 70 6.81 -0.23 9.25
C ILE A 70 5.67 0.42 8.48
N SER A 71 4.90 1.31 9.13
CA SER A 71 3.84 2.04 8.43
C SER A 71 4.44 2.95 7.35
N LEU A 72 5.57 3.61 7.63
CA LEU A 72 6.27 4.44 6.65
C LEU A 72 6.77 3.60 5.44
N ILE A 73 7.42 2.46 5.69
CA ILE A 73 7.90 1.57 4.62
C ILE A 73 6.74 1.08 3.76
N GLY A 74 5.66 0.61 4.39
CA GLY A 74 4.49 0.13 3.65
C GLY A 74 3.82 1.23 2.82
N ILE A 75 3.74 2.46 3.34
CA ILE A 75 3.25 3.63 2.59
C ILE A 75 4.09 3.86 1.33
N VAL A 76 5.43 3.86 1.45
CA VAL A 76 6.33 4.04 0.30
C VAL A 76 6.13 2.92 -0.71
N LEU A 77 6.05 1.66 -0.27
CA LEU A 77 5.83 0.51 -1.16
C LEU A 77 4.48 0.58 -1.89
N MET A 78 3.40 1.00 -1.22
CA MET A 78 2.09 1.19 -1.87
C MET A 78 2.15 2.25 -2.97
N PHE A 79 2.84 3.38 -2.73
CA PHE A 79 3.01 4.40 -3.76
C PHE A 79 3.86 3.92 -4.94
N ILE A 80 4.97 3.22 -4.68
CA ILE A 80 5.81 2.64 -5.74
C ILE A 80 4.98 1.67 -6.59
N ALA A 81 4.21 0.79 -5.95
CA ALA A 81 3.35 -0.15 -6.66
C ALA A 81 2.29 0.57 -7.51
N ALA A 82 1.53 1.49 -6.92
CA ALA A 82 0.49 2.23 -7.64
C ALA A 82 1.06 3.08 -8.78
N TYR A 83 2.22 3.71 -8.57
CA TYR A 83 2.90 4.48 -9.62
C TYR A 83 3.33 3.58 -10.78
N ASN A 84 4.00 2.46 -10.48
CA ASN A 84 4.41 1.50 -11.51
C ASN A 84 3.20 0.96 -12.30
N LEU A 85 2.12 0.61 -11.59
CA LEU A 85 0.89 0.16 -12.25
C LEU A 85 0.30 1.24 -13.15
N TYR A 86 0.33 2.50 -12.72
CA TYR A 86 -0.21 3.63 -13.47
C TYR A 86 0.58 3.95 -14.75
N ILE A 87 1.91 3.87 -14.72
CA ILE A 87 2.76 4.18 -15.88
C ILE A 87 2.94 2.99 -16.84
N THR A 88 2.59 1.78 -16.43
CA THR A 88 2.78 0.57 -17.24
C THR A 88 1.78 0.55 -18.39
N ASP A 89 2.27 0.34 -19.61
CA ASP A 89 1.43 0.11 -20.79
C ASP A 89 1.07 -1.38 -20.91
N TYR A 90 -0.16 -1.72 -20.53
CA TYR A 90 -0.67 -3.09 -20.59
C TYR A 90 -1.19 -3.49 -21.97
N SER A 91 -1.11 -2.62 -22.98
CA SER A 91 -1.44 -3.01 -24.36
C SER A 91 -0.34 -3.84 -25.02
N GLN A 92 0.88 -3.79 -24.48
CA GLN A 92 2.05 -4.50 -25.00
C GLN A 92 2.29 -5.85 -24.33
N THR A 93 1.51 -6.19 -23.30
CA THR A 93 1.59 -7.48 -22.59
C THR A 93 0.61 -8.47 -23.22
N LEU A 94 1.14 -9.31 -24.11
CA LEU A 94 0.60 -10.56 -24.71
C LEU A 94 -0.91 -10.84 -24.66
#